data_AF-A0A2T6CZC8-F1
#
_entry.id   AF-A0A2T6CZC8-F1
#
_cell.length_a   1.000
_cell.length_b   1.000
_cell.length_c   1.000
_cell.angle_alpha   90.00
_cell.angle_beta   90.00
_cell.angle_gamma   90.00
#
_symmetry.space_group_name_H-M   'P 1'
#
loop_
_entity.id
_entity.type
_entity.pdbx_description
1 polymer ?
#
loop_
_entity_poly.entity_id
_entity_poly.type
_entity_poly.pdbx_seq_one_letter_code
_entity_poly.pdbx_strand_id
1 'polypeptide(L)'
;MKKSNQGFTLVEIMIVVVIIGLLAAMAIPAFQKVRASSQDKAVLNNLRQLSSAADQYFLEKGATQVATNVLVGTDTTQYIKAIQTVAAETYSSPIVQGAGLTASGVAASRTVTYSN
;
A
#
# COMPACT_ATOMS: atom_id res chain seq x y z
N MET A 1 -9.89 53.93 25.34
CA MET A 1 -9.46 53.50 24.00
C MET A 1 -10.35 52.35 23.56
N LYS A 2 -11.31 52.56 22.64
CA LYS A 2 -12.19 51.49 22.14
C LYS A 2 -11.44 50.75 21.02
N LYS A 3 -11.06 49.48 21.25
CA LYS A 3 -10.60 48.59 20.20
C LYS A 3 -11.78 48.31 19.27
N SER A 4 -11.67 48.68 18.00
CA SER A 4 -12.63 48.29 16.96
C SER A 4 -12.48 46.79 16.73
N ASN A 5 -13.48 46.00 17.14
CA ASN A 5 -13.59 44.62 16.69
C ASN A 5 -13.97 44.62 15.21
N GLN A 6 -12.98 44.45 14.35
CA GLN A 6 -13.17 44.19 12.93
C GLN A 6 -13.62 42.73 12.79
N GLY A 7 -14.90 42.52 12.46
CA GLY A 7 -15.41 41.21 12.08
C GLY A 7 -15.23 40.97 10.58
N PHE A 8 -15.07 39.70 10.19
CA PHE A 8 -15.09 39.30 8.79
C PHE A 8 -16.46 39.57 8.17
N THR A 9 -16.48 40.05 6.93
CA THR A 9 -17.70 40.17 6.14
C THR A 9 -18.16 38.81 5.62
N LEU A 10 -19.46 38.65 5.45
CA LEU A 10 -20.03 37.44 4.86
C LEU A 10 -19.50 37.20 3.44
N VAL A 11 -19.21 38.27 2.70
CA VAL A 11 -18.70 38.21 1.32
C VAL A 11 -17.28 37.64 1.29
N GLU A 12 -16.42 38.03 2.23
CA GLU A 12 -15.06 37.48 2.34
C GLU A 12 -15.09 35.98 2.59
N ILE A 13 -15.94 35.50 3.48
CA ILE A 13 -16.08 34.07 3.74
C ILE A 13 -16.67 33.34 2.53
N MET A 14 -17.62 33.94 1.82
CA MET A 14 -18.26 33.33 0.64
C MET A 14 -17.27 33.04 -0.50
N ILE A 15 -16.41 34.01 -0.84
CA ILE A 15 -15.42 33.83 -1.92
C ILE A 15 -14.39 32.77 -1.52
N VAL A 16 -13.97 32.75 -0.24
CA VAL A 16 -12.99 31.79 0.27
C VAL A 16 -13.50 30.36 0.15
N VAL A 17 -14.75 30.09 0.57
CA VAL A 17 -15.30 28.72 0.46
C VAL A 17 -15.50 28.28 -0.98
N VAL A 18 -15.79 29.21 -1.91
CA VAL A 18 -15.89 28.91 -3.35
C VAL A 18 -14.53 28.50 -3.91
N ILE A 19 -13.47 29.23 -3.59
CA ILE A 19 -12.11 28.92 -4.07
C ILE A 19 -11.62 27.59 -3.46
N ILE A 20 -11.81 27.38 -2.15
CA ILE A 20 -11.45 26.12 -1.49
C ILE A 20 -12.25 24.95 -2.07
N GLY A 21 -13.54 25.14 -2.35
CA GLY A 21 -14.39 24.14 -2.98
C GLY A 21 -13.90 23.74 -4.38
N LEU A 22 -13.50 24.71 -5.20
CA LEU A 22 -12.92 24.46 -6.52
C LEU A 22 -11.60 23.67 -6.43
N LEU A 23 -10.69 24.10 -5.53
CA LEU A 23 -9.42 23.41 -5.33
C LEU A 23 -9.62 21.98 -4.80
N ALA A 24 -10.52 21.78 -3.85
CA ALA A 24 -10.82 20.47 -3.28
C ALA A 24 -11.41 19.52 -4.33
N ALA A 25 -12.30 20.02 -5.20
CA ALA A 25 -12.90 19.22 -6.27
C ALA A 25 -11.86 18.64 -7.25
N MET A 26 -10.79 19.37 -7.55
CA MET A 26 -9.69 18.86 -8.37
C MET A 26 -8.68 18.02 -7.57
N ALA A 27 -8.42 18.39 -6.32
CA ALA A 27 -7.40 17.73 -5.50
C ALA A 27 -7.79 16.30 -5.06
N ILE A 28 -9.05 16.07 -4.72
CA ILE A 28 -9.53 14.75 -4.25
C ILE A 28 -9.29 13.63 -5.27
N PRO A 29 -9.74 13.73 -6.55
CA PRO A 29 -9.51 12.65 -7.52
C PRO A 29 -8.01 12.47 -7.84
N ALA A 30 -7.24 13.55 -7.88
CA ALA A 30 -5.79 13.47 -8.07
C ALA A 30 -5.10 12.72 -6.93
N PHE A 31 -5.46 13.03 -5.67
CA PHE A 31 -4.91 12.36 -4.50
C PHE A 31 -5.29 10.87 -4.44
N GLN A 32 -6.53 10.52 -4.80
CA GLN A 32 -6.98 9.13 -4.89
C GLN A 32 -6.13 8.32 -5.88
N LYS A 33 -5.84 8.90 -7.07
CA LYS A 33 -4.99 8.26 -8.08
C LYS A 33 -3.55 8.05 -7.59
N VAL A 34 -2.96 9.07 -6.97
CA VAL A 34 -1.59 8.98 -6.41
C VAL A 34 -1.54 7.92 -5.32
N ARG A 35 -2.51 7.92 -4.39
CA ARG A 35 -2.60 6.91 -3.32
C ARG A 35 -2.69 5.49 -3.89
N ALA A 36 -3.54 5.28 -4.89
CA ALA A 36 -3.69 3.97 -5.54
C ALA A 36 -2.37 3.48 -6.15
N SER A 37 -1.67 4.34 -6.90
CA SER A 37 -0.37 3.98 -7.50
C SER A 37 0.70 3.71 -6.44
N SER A 38 0.73 4.48 -5.35
CA SER A 38 1.65 4.24 -4.23
C SER A 38 1.38 2.91 -3.53
N GLN A 39 0.10 2.54 -3.36
CA GLN A 39 -0.28 1.22 -2.85
C GLN A 39 0.21 0.10 -3.76
N ASP A 40 -0.01 0.20 -5.07
CA ASP A 40 0.43 -0.84 -6.02
C ASP A 40 1.96 -1.03 -5.99
N LYS A 41 2.73 0.07 -5.88
CA LYS A 41 4.20 0.01 -5.74
C LYS A 41 4.65 -0.63 -4.43
N ALA A 42 3.98 -0.31 -3.32
CA ALA A 42 4.28 -0.91 -2.02
C ALA A 42 3.96 -2.41 -2.00
N VAL A 43 2.81 -2.81 -2.57
CA VAL A 43 2.45 -4.23 -2.72
C VAL A 43 3.46 -4.97 -3.58
N LEU A 44 3.90 -4.39 -4.69
CA LEU A 44 4.95 -4.97 -5.53
C LEU A 44 6.28 -5.13 -4.78
N ASN A 45 6.63 -4.19 -3.91
CA ASN A 45 7.81 -4.32 -3.05
C ASN A 45 7.65 -5.49 -2.06
N ASN A 46 6.49 -5.62 -1.41
CA ASN A 46 6.19 -6.74 -0.52
C ASN A 46 6.29 -8.09 -1.26
N LEU A 47 5.78 -8.18 -2.49
CA LEU A 47 5.92 -9.37 -3.34
C LEU A 47 7.38 -9.71 -3.64
N ARG A 48 8.23 -8.72 -3.90
CA ARG A 48 9.68 -8.93 -4.09
C ARG A 48 10.37 -9.42 -2.82
N GLN A 49 10.01 -8.87 -1.67
CA GLN A 49 10.54 -9.34 -0.38
C GLN A 49 10.17 -10.81 -0.16
N LEU A 50 8.89 -11.18 -0.39
CA LEU A 50 8.43 -12.56 -0.33
C LEU A 50 9.18 -13.48 -1.30
N SER A 51 9.39 -13.04 -2.54
CA SER A 51 10.15 -13.81 -3.52
C SER A 51 11.56 -14.07 -3.04
N SER A 52 12.28 -13.02 -2.59
CA SER A 52 13.65 -13.17 -2.12
C SER A 52 13.77 -14.08 -0.89
N ALA A 53 12.82 -13.99 0.03
CA ALA A 53 12.76 -14.88 1.19
C ALA A 53 12.46 -16.34 0.79
N ALA A 54 11.55 -16.54 -0.16
CA ALA A 54 11.25 -17.87 -0.68
C ALA A 54 12.45 -18.48 -1.41
N ASP A 55 13.16 -17.69 -2.23
CA ASP A 55 14.36 -18.12 -2.95
C ASP A 55 15.48 -18.54 -1.97
N GLN A 56 15.68 -17.80 -0.88
CA GLN A 56 16.62 -18.18 0.20
C GLN A 56 16.21 -19.49 0.86
N TYR A 57 14.93 -19.66 1.18
CA TYR A 57 14.43 -20.90 1.76
C TYR A 57 14.61 -22.10 0.83
N PHE A 58 14.33 -21.94 -0.46
CA PHE A 58 14.53 -23.00 -1.47
C PHE A 58 16.00 -23.39 -1.59
N LEU A 59 16.92 -22.42 -1.52
CA LEU A 59 18.36 -22.68 -1.55
C LEU A 59 18.84 -23.44 -0.30
N GLU A 60 18.35 -23.07 0.90
CA GLU A 60 18.76 -23.72 2.15
C GLU A 60 18.15 -25.11 2.37
N LYS A 61 16.88 -25.29 1.98
CA LYS A 61 16.10 -26.50 2.31
C LYS A 61 15.91 -27.45 1.14
N GLY A 62 16.29 -27.06 -0.08
CA GLY A 62 16.06 -27.85 -1.29
C GLY A 62 14.57 -28.07 -1.60
N ALA A 63 13.70 -27.24 -1.04
CA ALA A 63 12.26 -27.30 -1.26
C ALA A 63 11.87 -26.52 -2.53
N THR A 64 10.72 -26.84 -3.11
CA THR A 64 10.14 -26.15 -4.28
C THR A 64 8.88 -25.37 -3.96
N GLN A 65 8.37 -25.50 -2.73
CA GLN A 65 7.20 -24.79 -2.24
C GLN A 65 7.36 -24.41 -0.76
N VAL A 66 6.82 -23.27 -0.37
CA VAL A 66 6.89 -22.79 1.02
C VAL A 66 5.62 -22.01 1.38
N ALA A 67 5.09 -22.25 2.58
CA ALA A 67 3.96 -21.49 3.10
C ALA A 67 4.44 -20.13 3.63
N THR A 68 3.60 -19.11 3.49
CA THR A 68 3.97 -17.73 3.82
C THR A 68 4.31 -17.54 5.31
N ASN A 69 3.70 -18.33 6.20
CA ASN A 69 3.96 -18.33 7.64
C ASN A 69 5.35 -18.89 8.03
N VAL A 70 6.02 -19.63 7.13
CA VAL A 70 7.40 -20.08 7.35
C VAL A 70 8.38 -18.97 7.02
N LEU A 71 8.02 -18.08 6.07
CA LEU A 71 8.86 -16.97 5.64
C LEU A 71 8.67 -15.71 6.47
N VAL A 72 7.45 -15.48 6.97
CA VAL A 72 7.05 -14.24 7.63
C VAL A 72 6.62 -14.53 9.05
N GLY A 73 7.28 -13.89 10.02
CA GLY A 73 6.91 -13.97 11.44
C GLY A 73 7.93 -13.27 12.33
N THR A 74 7.68 -13.27 13.63
CA THR A 74 8.47 -12.54 14.63
C THR A 74 9.64 -13.35 15.21
N ASP A 75 9.75 -14.63 14.89
CA ASP A 75 10.78 -15.52 15.38
C ASP A 75 12.09 -15.35 14.59
N THR A 76 13.20 -15.75 15.20
CA THR A 76 14.55 -15.64 14.60
C THR A 76 14.77 -16.60 13.41
N THR A 77 13.84 -17.54 13.19
CA THR A 77 13.93 -18.55 12.12
C THR A 77 13.24 -18.12 10.82
N GLN A 78 12.47 -17.03 10.83
CA GLN A 78 11.81 -16.49 9.64
C GLN A 78 12.70 -15.45 8.94
N TYR A 79 12.52 -15.32 7.62
CA TYR A 79 13.33 -14.46 6.76
C TYR A 79 12.84 -13.01 6.75
N ILE A 80 11.55 -12.79 7.03
CA ILE A 80 10.91 -11.47 7.06
C ILE A 80 10.16 -11.30 8.37
N LYS A 81 10.41 -10.19 9.09
CA LYS A 81 9.78 -9.93 10.40
C LYS A 81 8.27 -9.67 10.33
N ALA A 82 7.83 -8.96 9.30
CA ALA A 82 6.43 -8.65 9.05
C ALA A 82 6.28 -8.12 7.62
N ILE A 83 5.11 -8.36 7.04
CA ILE A 83 4.68 -7.68 5.81
C ILE A 83 3.62 -6.65 6.20
N GLN A 84 3.89 -5.38 5.89
CA GLN A 84 2.96 -4.29 6.16
C GLN A 84 1.95 -4.21 5.01
N THR A 85 0.70 -4.60 5.28
CA THR A 85 -0.38 -4.48 4.31
C THR A 85 -0.82 -3.03 4.17
N VAL A 86 -0.85 -2.50 2.95
CA VAL A 86 -1.14 -1.07 2.68
C VAL A 86 -2.56 -0.84 2.13
N ALA A 87 -3.23 -1.90 1.73
CA ALA A 87 -4.50 -1.86 0.99
C ALA A 87 -5.41 -3.08 1.24
N ALA A 88 -5.26 -3.76 2.39
CA ALA A 88 -5.97 -4.98 2.77
C ALA A 88 -5.77 -6.16 1.80
N GLU A 89 -4.61 -6.17 1.14
CA GLU A 89 -4.20 -7.18 0.19
C GLU A 89 -3.89 -8.53 0.85
N THR A 90 -4.08 -9.60 0.08
CA THR A 90 -3.73 -10.97 0.44
C THR A 90 -2.70 -11.51 -0.53
N TYR A 91 -1.71 -12.25 -0.03
CA TYR A 91 -0.63 -12.81 -0.84
C TYR A 91 -0.87 -14.29 -1.13
N SER A 92 -0.53 -14.73 -2.34
CA SER A 92 -0.62 -16.14 -2.73
C SER A 92 0.19 -17.03 -1.78
N SER A 93 -0.39 -18.17 -1.42
CA SER A 93 0.23 -19.22 -0.61
C SER A 93 -0.31 -20.59 -1.06
N PRO A 94 0.52 -21.64 -1.19
CA PRO A 94 1.97 -21.63 -1.00
C PRO A 94 2.70 -20.90 -2.13
N ILE A 95 3.88 -20.38 -1.82
CA ILE A 95 4.82 -19.81 -2.80
C ILE A 95 5.56 -20.97 -3.46
N VAL A 96 5.57 -21.00 -4.79
CA VAL A 96 6.18 -22.07 -5.58
C VAL A 96 7.35 -21.52 -6.39
N GLN A 97 8.47 -22.23 -6.39
CA GLN A 97 9.68 -21.84 -7.13
C GLN A 97 9.38 -21.70 -8.63
N GLY A 98 9.75 -20.56 -9.21
CA GLY A 98 9.53 -20.26 -10.64
C GLY A 98 8.07 -19.92 -11.02
N ALA A 99 7.14 -19.90 -10.07
CA ALA A 99 5.78 -19.43 -10.30
C ALA A 99 5.65 -17.93 -9.98
N GLY A 100 4.73 -17.24 -10.66
CA GLY A 100 4.40 -15.86 -10.32
C GLY A 100 3.70 -15.75 -8.96
N LEU A 101 4.08 -14.74 -8.18
CA LEU A 101 3.47 -14.35 -6.91
C LEU A 101 2.38 -13.32 -7.16
N THR A 102 1.17 -13.57 -6.66
CA THR A 102 0.02 -12.65 -6.81
C THR A 102 -0.39 -12.07 -5.46
N ALA A 103 -0.60 -10.76 -5.42
CA ALA A 103 -1.32 -10.08 -4.35
C ALA A 103 -2.73 -9.72 -4.84
N SER A 104 -3.76 -10.19 -4.14
CA SER A 104 -5.17 -9.97 -4.48
C SER A 104 -5.82 -9.01 -3.49
N GLY A 105 -6.88 -8.31 -3.91
CA GLY A 105 -7.63 -7.41 -3.05
C GLY A 105 -6.94 -6.07 -2.79
N VAL A 106 -5.96 -5.68 -3.61
CA VAL A 106 -5.28 -4.38 -3.49
C VAL A 106 -6.32 -3.28 -3.71
N ALA A 107 -6.57 -2.49 -2.67
CA ALA A 107 -7.64 -1.49 -2.64
C ALA A 107 -9.01 -2.10 -3.00
N ALA A 108 -9.30 -3.28 -2.43
CA ALA A 108 -10.54 -4.06 -2.52
C ALA A 108 -10.86 -4.73 -3.87
N SER A 109 -10.14 -4.47 -4.96
CA SER A 109 -10.48 -5.08 -6.26
C SER A 109 -9.30 -5.41 -7.18
N ARG A 110 -8.12 -4.82 -6.97
CA ARG A 110 -6.99 -4.99 -7.90
C ARG A 110 -6.15 -6.22 -7.54
N THR A 111 -5.51 -6.78 -8.56
CA THR A 111 -4.52 -7.87 -8.44
C THR A 111 -3.18 -7.38 -8.97
N VAL A 112 -2.11 -7.64 -8.23
CA VAL A 112 -0.73 -7.33 -8.62
C VAL A 112 0.04 -8.63 -8.69
N THR A 113 0.64 -8.92 -9.85
CA THR A 113 1.43 -10.13 -10.06
C THR A 113 2.90 -9.76 -10.22
N TYR A 114 3.76 -10.52 -9.58
CA TYR A 114 5.20 -10.47 -9.71
C TYR A 114 5.69 -11.82 -10.22
N SER A 115 6.39 -11.84 -11.36
CA SER A 115 7.08 -13.02 -11.86
C SER A 115 8.58 -12.72 -11.88
N ASN A 116 9.37 -13.61 -11.27
CA ASN A 116 10.84 -13.59 -11.37
C ASN A 116 11.30 -13.99 -12.78
#